data_AF-M8E851-F1
#
_entry.id   AF-M8E851-F1
#
_cell.length_a   1.000
_cell.length_b   1.000
_cell.length_c   1.000
_cell.angle_alpha   90.00
_cell.angle_beta   90.00
_cell.angle_gamma   90.00
#
_symmetry.space_group_name_H-M   'P 1'
#
loop_
_entity.id
_entity.type
_entity.pdbx_description
1 polymer ?
#
loop_
_entity_poly.entity_id
_entity_poly.type
_entity_poly.pdbx_seq_one_letter_code
_entity_poly.pdbx_strand_id
1 'polypeptide(L)'
;MRHASIQVRGLMTREEMERYNALMDVGAYLEDQGRHDLAHHIQREVDILILPAIDRLKEKGRERDRENLRYMIDNGLLDEDDD
;
A
#
# COMPACT_ATOMS: atom_id res chain seq x y z
N MET A 1 -6.06 13.64 -8.59
CA MET A 1 -5.95 12.81 -7.39
C MET A 1 -4.85 11.78 -7.62
N ARG A 2 -4.03 11.48 -6.62
CA ARG A 2 -2.95 10.49 -6.72
C ARG A 2 -3.42 9.15 -6.16
N HIS A 3 -3.42 8.13 -7.01
CA HIS A 3 -3.79 6.78 -6.61
C HIS A 3 -2.68 6.10 -5.81
N ALA A 4 -3.08 5.26 -4.85
CA ALA A 4 -2.18 4.31 -4.24
C ALA A 4 -1.77 3.24 -5.26
N SER A 5 -0.59 2.63 -5.08
CA SER A 5 -0.13 1.57 -5.97
C SER A 5 -1.09 0.38 -5.97
N ILE A 6 -1.11 -0.36 -7.07
CA ILE A 6 -1.97 -1.55 -7.22
C ILE A 6 -1.69 -2.56 -6.10
N GLN A 7 -0.43 -2.71 -5.67
CA GLN A 7 -0.05 -3.61 -4.58
C GLN A 7 -0.68 -3.22 -3.24
N VAL A 8 -0.70 -1.92 -2.91
CA VAL A 8 -1.34 -1.42 -1.68
C VAL A 8 -2.85 -1.62 -1.77
N ARG A 9 -3.46 -1.27 -2.91
CA ARG A 9 -4.90 -1.47 -3.12
C ARG A 9 -5.31 -2.95 -3.00
N GLY A 10 -4.49 -3.87 -3.53
CA GLY A 10 -4.73 -5.31 -3.43
C GLY A 10 -4.67 -5.89 -2.01
N LEU A 11 -4.22 -5.11 -1.03
CA LEU A 11 -4.14 -5.50 0.38
C LEU A 11 -5.10 -4.72 1.27
N MET A 12 -5.96 -3.88 0.71
CA MET A 12 -7.03 -3.22 1.46
C MET A 12 -8.11 -4.22 1.86
N THR A 13 -8.73 -4.01 3.01
CA THR A 13 -9.99 -4.68 3.34
C THR A 13 -11.10 -4.17 2.42
N ARG A 14 -12.23 -4.88 2.39
CA ARG A 14 -13.39 -4.44 1.62
C ARG A 14 -13.85 -3.04 2.04
N GLU A 15 -13.96 -2.80 3.34
CA GLU A 15 -14.39 -1.50 3.88
C GLU A 15 -13.40 -0.38 3.55
N GLU A 16 -12.10 -0.63 3.67
CA GLU A 16 -11.06 0.34 3.29
C GLU A 16 -11.13 0.66 1.79
N MET A 17 -11.34 -0.35 0.93
CA MET A 17 -11.47 -0.16 -0.51
C MET A 17 -12.73 0.65 -0.88
N GLU A 18 -13.86 0.37 -0.23
CA GLU A 18 -15.10 1.12 -0.44
C GLU A 18 -14.91 2.59 -0.06
N ARG A 19 -14.29 2.87 1.11
CA ARG A 19 -13.95 4.24 1.53
C ARG A 19 -12.94 4.91 0.61
N TYR A 20 -11.92 4.17 0.17
CA TYR A 20 -10.90 4.67 -0.75
C TYR A 20 -11.55 5.13 -2.06
N ASN A 21 -12.39 4.30 -2.67
CA ASN A 21 -13.07 4.64 -3.92
C ASN A 21 -13.98 5.87 -3.75
N ALA A 22 -14.77 5.95 -2.67
CA ALA A 22 -15.60 7.11 -2.40
C ALA A 22 -14.79 8.41 -2.25
N LEU A 23 -13.65 8.37 -1.54
CA LEU A 23 -12.77 9.53 -1.43
C LEU A 23 -12.13 9.91 -2.77
N MET A 24 -11.75 8.92 -3.59
CA MET A 24 -11.22 9.18 -4.93
C MET A 24 -12.24 9.86 -5.82
N ASP A 25 -13.51 9.43 -5.79
CA ASP A 25 -14.60 10.04 -6.57
C ASP A 25 -14.87 11.48 -6.13
N VAL A 26 -14.93 11.73 -4.82
CA VAL A 26 -15.10 13.10 -4.27
C VAL A 26 -13.93 14.00 -4.64
N GLY A 27 -12.70 13.50 -4.49
CA GLY A 27 -11.50 14.25 -4.86
C GLY A 27 -11.44 14.58 -6.35
N ALA A 28 -11.78 13.61 -7.21
CA ALA A 28 -11.85 13.81 -8.65
C ALA A 28 -12.92 14.84 -9.04
N TYR A 29 -14.09 14.78 -8.41
CA TYR A 29 -15.13 15.80 -8.59
C TYR A 29 -14.63 17.20 -8.21
N LEU A 30 -13.94 17.35 -7.08
CA LEU A 30 -13.40 18.66 -6.67
C LEU A 30 -12.35 19.20 -7.64
N GLU A 31 -11.48 18.34 -8.18
CA GLU A 31 -10.51 18.74 -9.21
C GLU A 31 -11.19 19.17 -10.51
N ASP A 32 -12.24 18.47 -10.94
CA ASP A 32 -13.04 18.84 -12.12
C ASP A 32 -13.72 20.21 -11.94
N GLN A 33 -14.15 20.54 -10.72
CA GLN A 33 -14.68 21.85 -10.37
C GLN A 33 -13.60 22.93 -10.15
N GLY A 34 -12.32 22.63 -10.40
CA GLY A 34 -11.20 23.55 -10.19
C GLY A 34 -10.89 23.86 -8.72
N ARG A 35 -11.44 23.10 -7.78
CA ARG A 35 -11.30 23.28 -6.33
C ARG A 35 -10.14 22.46 -5.76
N HIS A 36 -8.93 22.72 -6.29
CA HIS A 36 -7.71 22.04 -5.86
C HIS A 36 -7.37 22.27 -4.38
N ASP A 37 -7.77 23.41 -3.82
CA ASP A 37 -7.67 23.74 -2.39
C ASP A 37 -8.40 22.70 -1.52
N LEU A 38 -9.58 22.27 -1.95
CA LEU A 38 -10.37 21.26 -1.25
C LEU A 38 -9.92 19.83 -1.58
N ALA A 39 -9.59 19.57 -2.85
CA ALA A 39 -9.10 18.25 -3.27
C ALA A 39 -7.84 17.84 -2.50
N HIS A 40 -6.98 18.79 -2.13
CA HIS A 40 -5.82 18.55 -1.28
C HIS A 40 -6.16 17.88 0.05
N HIS A 41 -7.24 18.32 0.71
CA HIS A 41 -7.68 17.72 1.97
C HIS A 41 -8.18 16.29 1.78
N ILE A 42 -8.90 16.02 0.68
CA ILE A 42 -9.33 14.66 0.33
C ILE A 42 -8.14 13.76 0.05
N GLN A 43 -7.11 14.26 -0.66
CA GLN A 43 -5.88 13.52 -0.88
C GLN A 43 -5.21 13.13 0.43
N ARG A 44 -5.18 14.03 1.43
CA ARG A 44 -4.60 13.73 2.74
C ARG A 44 -5.36 12.62 3.48
N GLU A 45 -6.69 12.61 3.40
CA GLU A 45 -7.49 11.53 3.98
C GLU A 45 -7.22 10.19 3.29
N VAL A 46 -7.06 10.20 1.96
CA VAL A 46 -6.63 9.01 1.20
C VAL A 46 -5.25 8.55 1.68
N ASP A 47 -4.29 9.46 1.82
CA ASP A 47 -2.92 9.14 2.26
C ASP A 47 -2.89 8.48 3.66
N ILE A 48 -3.79 8.90 4.56
CA ILE A 48 -3.95 8.29 5.90
C ILE A 48 -4.64 6.93 5.81
N LEU A 49 -5.73 6.85 5.03
CA LEU A 49 -6.55 5.64 4.89
C LEU A 49 -5.72 4.44 4.37
N ILE A 50 -4.72 4.69 3.51
CA ILE A 50 -3.92 3.62 2.92
C ILE A 50 -2.81 3.08 3.83
N LEU A 51 -2.50 3.72 4.96
CA LEU A 51 -1.40 3.33 5.85
C LEU A 51 -1.50 1.86 6.33
N PRO A 52 -2.66 1.35 6.77
CA PRO A 52 -2.76 -0.05 7.20
C PRO A 52 -2.44 -1.05 6.08
N ALA A 53 -2.83 -0.75 4.84
CA ALA A 53 -2.53 -1.59 3.69
C ALA A 53 -1.04 -1.57 3.32
N ILE A 54 -0.37 -0.42 3.50
CA ILE A 54 1.09 -0.31 3.37
C ILE A 54 1.79 -1.18 4.42
N ASP A 55 1.30 -1.18 5.65
CA ASP A 55 1.91 -2.00 6.72
C ASP A 55 1.71 -3.50 6.48
N ARG A 56 0.53 -3.90 5.97
CA ARG A 56 0.31 -5.28 5.50
C ARG A 56 1.23 -5.65 4.33
N LEU A 57 1.51 -4.73 3.40
CA LEU A 57 2.44 -4.96 2.30
C LEU A 57 3.87 -5.19 2.81
N LYS A 58 4.32 -4.39 3.77
CA LYS A 58 5.64 -4.53 4.39
C LYS A 58 5.76 -5.86 5.14
N GLU A 59 4.74 -6.27 5.89
CA GLU A 59 4.76 -7.56 6.60
C GLU A 59 4.86 -8.74 5.62
N LYS A 60 4.08 -8.72 4.54
CA LYS A 60 4.18 -9.74 3.49
C LYS A 60 5.55 -9.77 2.81
N GLY A 61 6.25 -8.63 2.74
CA GLY A 61 7.65 -8.57 2.32
C GLY A 61 8.56 -9.30 3.29
N ARG A 62 8.50 -8.96 4.59
CA ARG A 62 9.30 -9.60 5.65
C ARG A 62 9.05 -11.10 5.79
N GLU A 63 7.82 -11.54 5.61
CA GLU A 63 7.47 -12.96 5.63
C GLU A 63 8.16 -13.71 4.49
N ARG A 64 8.11 -13.17 3.28
CA ARG A 64 8.79 -13.75 2.11
C ARG A 64 10.30 -13.79 2.31
N ASP A 65 10.89 -12.75 2.90
CA ASP A 65 12.33 -12.73 3.17
C ASP A 65 12.72 -13.81 4.20
N ARG A 66 11.89 -14.03 5.23
CA ARG A 66 12.07 -15.13 6.19
C ARG A 66 11.94 -16.51 5.55
N GLU A 67 10.94 -16.70 4.69
CA GLU A 67 10.73 -17.95 3.95
C GLU A 67 11.89 -18.25 3.01
N ASN A 68 12.37 -17.24 2.28
CA ASN A 68 13.53 -17.35 1.41
C ASN A 68 14.78 -17.73 2.20
N LEU A 69 15.05 -17.06 3.32
CA LEU A 69 16.17 -17.38 4.18
C LEU A 69 16.07 -18.83 4.70
N ARG A 70 14.87 -19.24 5.14
CA ARG A 70 14.63 -20.61 5.61
C ARG A 70 14.90 -21.63 4.51
N TYR A 71 14.41 -21.38 3.30
CA TYR A 71 14.65 -22.23 2.14
C TYR A 71 16.15 -22.34 1.82
N MET A 72 16.89 -21.23 1.88
CA MET A 72 18.33 -21.24 1.64
C MET A 72 19.09 -22.05 2.70
N ILE A 73 18.73 -21.91 3.98
CA ILE A 73 19.29 -22.73 5.07
C ILE A 73 19.01 -24.21 4.84
N ASP A 74 17.74 -24.57 4.59
CA ASP A 74 17.32 -25.97 4.48
C ASP A 74 17.94 -26.68 3.26
N ASN A 75 18.38 -25.93 2.24
CA ASN A 75 19.01 -26.46 1.03
C ASN A 75 20.54 -26.21 0.96
N GLY A 76 21.16 -25.67 2.02
CA GLY A 76 22.60 -25.38 2.03
C GLY A 76 23.03 -24.38 0.95
N LEU A 77 22.16 -23.43 0.60
CA LEU A 77 22.38 -22.39 -0.43
C LEU A 77 22.89 -21.08 0.17
N LEU A 78 23.17 -21.03 1.47
CA LEU A 78 23.93 -19.95 2.08
C LEU A 78 25.40 -20.33 2.00
N ASP A 79 26.16 -19.61 1.17
CA ASP A 79 27.62 -19.70 1.19
C ASP A 79 28.11 -19.19 2.57
N GLU A 80 29.02 -19.92 3.21
CA GLU A 80 29.55 -19.60 4.55
C GLU A 80 30.46 -18.34 4.58
N ASP A 81 30.70 -17.68 3.43
CA ASP A 81 31.80 -16.74 3.24
C ASP A 81 31.40 -15.26 3.02
N ASP A 82 30.19 -14.83 3.37
CA ASP A 82 29.80 -13.40 3.38
C ASP A 82 29.84 -12.83 4.83
N ASP A 83 31.05 -12.80 5.43
CA ASP A 83 31.39 -12.02 6.65
C ASP A 83 32.16 -10.72 6.30
#